data_AF-A0A6B2LB96-F1
#
_entry.id   AF-A0A6B2LB96-F1
#
_cell.length_a   1.000
_cell.length_b   1.000
_cell.length_c   1.000
_cell.angle_alpha   90.00
_cell.angle_beta   90.00
_cell.angle_gamma   90.00
#
_symmetry.space_group_name_H-M   'P 1'
#
loop_
_entity.id
_entity.type
_entity.pdbx_description
1 polymer ?
#
loop_
_entity_poly.entity_id
_entity_poly.type
_entity_poly.pdbx_seq_one_letter_code
_entity_poly.pdbx_strand_id
1 'polypeptide(L)'
;MLSPISEHFPCQNGYVILTDKQTKFPKYNSKEYFKLLLEANTIYHKDVQVLTGHRTKSTTALNNSTNDVIELVNDPKQLVDQYFASALNFSQGKTGADNMNAPQSDVKAHFCLDMAYQGVYLSAIHHNRSQIYLTLVGGGAFGNPKEWIFDAIISAHHKWGVSGMTSLKKVTLVCWNVEDIPNSAVEQMKQSGIPLVLQKKYIDFKGKK
;
A
#
# COMPACT_ATOMS: atom_id res chain seq x y z
N MET A 1 -3.23 -3.52 17.73
CA MET A 1 -2.68 -3.37 16.37
C MET A 1 -1.18 -3.09 16.41
N LEU A 2 -0.71 -2.16 17.25
CA LEU A 2 0.72 -1.85 17.35
C LEU A 2 1.51 -2.70 18.35
N SER A 3 0.90 -3.50 19.24
CA SER A 3 1.70 -4.47 20.02
C SER A 3 2.19 -5.55 19.05
N PRO A 4 3.49 -5.91 19.01
CA PRO A 4 4.56 -5.55 19.96
C PRO A 4 5.40 -4.31 19.61
N ILE A 5 5.19 -3.69 18.44
CA ILE A 5 5.95 -2.51 17.98
C ILE A 5 5.55 -1.16 18.65
N SER A 6 4.61 -1.14 19.59
CA SER A 6 4.01 0.10 20.12
C SER A 6 5.00 0.98 20.87
N GLU A 7 6.05 0.40 21.44
CA GLU A 7 7.14 1.14 22.09
C GLU A 7 7.93 2.00 21.10
N HIS A 8 7.98 1.58 19.83
CA HIS A 8 8.64 2.29 18.75
C HIS A 8 7.71 3.29 18.03
N PHE A 9 6.39 3.09 18.11
CA PHE A 9 5.38 3.90 17.43
C PHE A 9 4.32 4.37 18.43
N PRO A 10 4.63 5.34 19.31
CA PRO A 10 3.68 5.81 20.29
C PRO A 10 2.54 6.55 19.60
N CYS A 11 1.34 6.29 20.09
CA CYS A 11 0.11 6.87 19.58
C CYS A 11 -0.52 7.82 20.58
N GLN A 12 -0.96 8.98 20.10
CA GLN A 12 -1.76 9.93 20.86
C GLN A 12 -3.00 10.28 20.04
N ASN A 13 -4.19 10.08 20.62
CA ASN A 13 -5.48 10.31 19.95
C ASN A 13 -5.63 9.59 18.60
N GLY A 14 -5.05 8.39 18.48
CA GLY A 14 -5.08 7.60 17.24
C GLY A 14 -4.01 7.95 16.21
N TYR A 15 -3.14 8.93 16.47
CA TYR A 15 -2.05 9.32 15.57
C TYR A 15 -0.70 8.87 16.11
N VAL A 16 0.16 8.36 15.24
CA VAL A 16 1.57 8.12 15.57
C VAL A 16 2.27 9.47 15.67
N ILE A 17 2.88 9.74 16.82
CA ILE A 17 3.66 10.96 17.09
C ILE A 17 5.06 10.54 17.55
N LEU A 18 6.02 10.62 16.65
CA LEU A 18 7.42 10.35 16.96
C LEU A 18 8.02 11.49 17.79
N THR A 19 8.92 11.14 18.70
CA THR A 19 9.58 12.02 19.67
C THR A 19 10.99 11.47 19.92
N ASP A 20 11.80 12.20 20.65
CA ASP A 20 13.12 11.73 21.08
C ASP A 20 13.09 10.70 22.23
N LYS A 21 11.92 10.48 22.85
CA LYS A 21 11.77 9.64 24.06
C LYS A 21 11.53 8.15 23.79
N GLN A 22 11.44 7.73 22.53
CA GLN A 22 11.15 6.34 22.21
C GLN A 22 12.36 5.42 22.39
N THR A 23 12.08 4.14 22.56
CA THR A 23 13.12 3.11 22.50
C THR A 23 13.83 3.17 21.16
N LYS A 24 15.15 3.02 21.20
CA LYS A 24 16.02 3.05 20.02
C LYS A 24 15.50 2.05 18.99
N PHE A 25 15.27 2.53 17.78
CA PHE A 25 14.82 1.68 16.69
C PHE A 25 15.99 0.89 16.11
N PRO A 26 15.81 -0.40 15.73
CA PRO A 26 16.82 -1.17 15.02
C PRO A 26 17.31 -0.46 13.75
N LYS A 27 18.58 -0.65 13.39
CA LYS A 27 19.11 -0.09 12.14
C LYS A 27 18.41 -0.74 10.94
N TYR A 28 18.18 0.02 9.87
CA TYR A 28 17.61 -0.51 8.63
C TYR A 28 18.41 -1.74 8.14
N ASN A 29 17.70 -2.79 7.72
CA ASN A 29 18.27 -4.08 7.28
C ASN A 29 19.15 -4.83 8.30
N SER A 30 19.10 -4.46 9.58
CA SER A 30 19.74 -5.26 10.64
C SER A 30 18.96 -6.54 10.95
N LYS A 31 19.60 -7.49 11.64
CA LYS A 31 18.94 -8.72 12.12
C LYS A 31 17.77 -8.39 13.05
N GLU A 32 17.95 -7.39 13.92
CA GLU A 32 16.96 -6.92 14.88
C GLU A 32 15.76 -6.26 14.16
N TYR A 33 16.02 -5.55 13.06
CA TYR A 33 14.97 -4.97 12.21
C TYR A 33 14.09 -6.07 11.59
N PHE A 34 14.70 -7.11 11.01
CA PHE A 34 13.94 -8.22 10.44
C PHE A 34 13.22 -9.05 11.50
N LYS A 35 13.81 -9.23 12.69
CA LYS A 35 13.13 -9.84 13.83
C LYS A 35 11.87 -9.06 14.20
N LEU A 36 11.98 -7.74 14.31
CA LEU A 36 10.84 -6.88 14.62
C LEU A 36 9.76 -6.92 13.52
N LEU A 37 10.15 -7.00 12.24
CA LEU A 37 9.20 -7.16 11.13
C LEU A 37 8.39 -8.45 11.24
N LEU A 38 9.02 -9.56 11.66
CA LEU A 38 8.33 -10.85 11.85
C LEU A 38 7.37 -10.85 13.04
N GLU A 39 7.62 -10.00 14.03
CA GLU A 39 6.77 -9.84 15.22
C GLU A 39 5.63 -8.83 14.98
N ALA A 40 5.69 -8.04 13.89
CA ALA A 40 4.69 -7.03 13.59
C ALA A 40 3.33 -7.64 13.24
N ASN A 41 2.29 -7.17 13.92
CA ASN A 41 0.92 -7.58 13.64
C ASN A 41 0.33 -6.79 12.48
N THR A 42 -0.43 -7.48 11.66
CA THR A 42 -1.13 -6.93 10.48
C THR A 42 -2.61 -7.24 10.60
N ILE A 43 -3.46 -6.52 9.85
CA ILE A 43 -4.88 -6.87 9.78
C ILE A 43 -5.19 -7.40 8.40
N TYR A 44 -5.93 -8.49 8.38
CA TYR A 44 -6.42 -9.11 7.18
C TYR A 44 -7.90 -9.43 7.35
N HIS A 45 -8.72 -8.93 6.42
CA HIS A 45 -10.12 -9.31 6.30
C HIS A 45 -10.29 -10.23 5.11
N LYS A 46 -10.92 -11.38 5.34
CA LYS A 46 -11.16 -12.39 4.32
C LYS A 46 -12.56 -12.24 3.74
N ASP A 47 -12.69 -12.47 2.43
CA ASP A 47 -13.97 -12.62 1.75
C ASP A 47 -14.93 -11.41 1.95
N VAL A 48 -14.36 -10.20 1.87
CA VAL A 48 -15.09 -8.92 1.95
C VAL A 48 -15.87 -8.68 0.66
N GLN A 49 -17.18 -8.47 0.77
CA GLN A 49 -18.03 -8.18 -0.37
C GLN A 49 -17.75 -6.80 -0.96
N VAL A 50 -17.60 -6.74 -2.28
CA VAL A 50 -17.52 -5.48 -3.04
C VAL A 50 -18.94 -5.05 -3.39
N LEU A 51 -19.39 -3.94 -2.82
CA LEU A 51 -20.75 -3.40 -3.05
C LEU A 51 -20.81 -2.31 -4.12
N THR A 52 -19.65 -1.73 -4.46
CA THR A 52 -19.56 -0.58 -5.36
C THR A 52 -18.44 -0.75 -6.37
N GLY A 53 -18.70 -0.35 -7.62
CA GLY A 53 -17.81 -0.48 -8.76
C GLY A 53 -17.30 0.86 -9.26
N HIS A 54 -17.33 1.04 -10.58
CA HIS A 54 -16.79 2.24 -11.21
C HIS A 54 -17.63 3.47 -10.87
N ARG A 55 -16.97 4.63 -10.81
CA ARG A 55 -17.64 5.92 -10.89
C ARG A 55 -18.05 6.13 -12.34
N THR A 56 -19.29 6.52 -12.59
CA THR A 56 -19.80 6.86 -13.92
C THR A 56 -20.47 8.23 -13.88
N LYS A 57 -20.53 8.89 -15.03
CA LYS A 57 -21.30 10.13 -15.17
C LYS A 57 -22.74 9.77 -15.53
N SER A 58 -23.68 10.20 -14.71
CA SER A 58 -25.11 10.10 -15.00
C SER A 58 -25.68 11.48 -15.24
N THR A 59 -26.40 11.65 -16.35
CA THR A 59 -27.12 12.89 -16.65
C THR A 59 -28.56 12.73 -16.19
N THR A 60 -28.96 13.49 -15.17
CA THR A 60 -30.38 13.51 -14.76
C THR A 60 -31.18 14.36 -15.75
N ALA A 61 -32.25 13.80 -16.31
CA ALA A 61 -33.10 14.45 -17.31
C ALA A 61 -33.72 15.78 -16.84
N LEU A 62 -33.87 15.98 -15.52
CA LEU A 62 -34.53 17.17 -14.98
C LEU A 62 -33.71 18.46 -15.13
N ASN A 63 -32.37 18.41 -15.03
CA ASN A 63 -31.55 19.62 -14.85
C ASN A 63 -30.34 19.73 -15.79
N ASN A 64 -30.12 18.77 -16.70
CA ASN A 64 -28.87 18.64 -17.47
C ASN A 64 -27.59 18.64 -16.61
N SER A 65 -27.71 18.41 -15.30
CA SER A 65 -26.57 18.24 -14.39
C SER A 65 -26.01 16.84 -14.53
N THR A 66 -24.72 16.75 -14.87
CA THR A 66 -23.97 15.49 -14.79
C THR A 66 -23.52 15.28 -13.35
N ASN A 67 -24.06 14.26 -12.71
CA ASN A 67 -23.64 13.83 -11.38
C ASN A 67 -22.73 12.61 -11.50
N ASP A 68 -21.71 12.56 -10.66
CA ASP A 68 -20.93 11.34 -10.47
C ASP A 68 -21.78 10.34 -9.69
N VAL A 69 -22.05 9.18 -10.30
CA VAL A 69 -22.74 8.06 -9.66
C VAL A 69 -21.74 6.93 -9.48
N ILE A 70 -21.86 6.20 -8.37
CA ILE A 70 -21.07 5.00 -8.13
C ILE A 70 -21.92 3.80 -8.49
N GLU A 71 -21.44 2.94 -9.38
CA GLU A 71 -22.15 1.72 -9.78
C GLU A 71 -22.29 0.78 -8.59
N LEU A 72 -23.49 0.21 -8.40
CA LEU A 72 -23.71 -0.85 -7.43
C LEU A 72 -23.30 -2.20 -8.03
N VAL A 73 -22.55 -2.98 -7.26
CA VAL A 73 -22.18 -4.35 -7.61
C VAL A 73 -23.16 -5.29 -6.90
N ASN A 74 -24.04 -5.90 -7.68
CA ASN A 74 -25.09 -6.79 -7.16
C ASN A 74 -24.66 -8.26 -7.02
N ASP A 75 -23.45 -8.62 -7.45
CA ASP A 75 -22.96 -10.00 -7.35
C ASP A 75 -22.44 -10.30 -5.93
N PRO A 76 -23.13 -11.14 -5.13
CA PRO A 76 -22.66 -11.51 -3.80
C PRO A 76 -21.39 -12.37 -3.80
N LYS A 77 -20.99 -12.90 -4.97
CA LYS A 77 -19.76 -13.67 -5.14
C LYS A 77 -18.56 -12.80 -5.48
N GLN A 78 -18.76 -11.50 -5.70
CA GLN A 78 -17.68 -10.54 -5.87
C GLN A 78 -17.04 -10.23 -4.50
N LEU A 79 -16.11 -11.09 -4.10
CA LEU A 79 -15.42 -11.04 -2.82
C LEU A 79 -13.94 -10.70 -3.03
N VAL A 80 -13.37 -9.94 -2.09
CA VAL A 80 -11.94 -9.65 -2.03
C VAL A 80 -11.43 -9.83 -0.62
N ASP A 81 -10.14 -10.15 -0.47
CA ASP A 81 -9.50 -9.97 0.82
C ASP A 81 -8.88 -8.58 0.90
N GLN A 82 -8.88 -8.02 2.10
CA GLN A 82 -8.30 -6.72 2.39
C GLN A 82 -7.19 -6.87 3.40
N TYR A 83 -5.99 -6.45 3.00
CA TYR A 83 -4.85 -6.32 3.90
C TYR A 83 -4.69 -4.86 4.29
N PHE A 84 -4.62 -4.58 5.59
CA PHE A 84 -4.46 -3.23 6.11
C PHE A 84 -3.06 -3.04 6.69
N ALA A 85 -2.41 -1.99 6.21
CA ALA A 85 -1.19 -1.46 6.76
C ALA A 85 -1.24 0.08 6.70
N SER A 86 -0.41 0.73 7.51
CA SER A 86 -0.29 2.18 7.52
C SER A 86 1.16 2.57 7.26
N ALA A 87 1.36 3.63 6.48
CA ALA A 87 2.67 4.26 6.35
C ALA A 87 2.86 5.31 7.45
N LEU A 88 4.10 5.70 7.72
CA LEU A 88 4.37 6.84 8.58
C LEU A 88 3.89 8.13 7.90
N ASN A 89 3.19 8.98 8.63
CA ASN A 89 2.73 10.27 8.10
C ASN A 89 3.85 11.31 8.23
N PHE A 90 4.33 11.85 7.11
CA PHE A 90 5.34 12.92 7.04
C PHE A 90 4.80 14.29 6.65
N SER A 91 3.58 14.37 6.10
CA SER A 91 3.11 15.61 5.46
C SER A 91 1.79 16.12 6.02
N GLN A 92 0.86 15.23 6.38
CA GLN A 92 -0.49 15.66 6.72
C GLN A 92 -0.60 16.16 8.17
N GLY A 93 -0.99 17.41 8.33
CA GLY A 93 -1.30 18.02 9.62
C GLY A 93 -0.07 18.17 10.53
N LYS A 94 -0.31 18.58 11.80
CA LYS A 94 0.77 18.85 12.77
C LYS A 94 1.65 17.63 13.01
N THR A 95 1.04 16.44 13.12
CA THR A 95 1.77 15.18 13.34
C THR A 95 2.71 14.82 12.20
N GLY A 96 2.39 15.22 10.95
CA GLY A 96 3.28 15.02 9.81
C GLY A 96 4.60 15.77 9.97
N ALA A 97 4.51 17.06 10.30
CA ALA A 97 5.67 17.89 10.56
C ALA A 97 6.50 17.39 11.76
N ASP A 98 5.84 16.97 12.84
CA ASP A 98 6.52 16.41 14.01
C ASP A 98 7.27 15.11 13.65
N ASN A 99 6.63 14.21 12.91
CA ASN A 99 7.23 12.93 12.50
C ASN A 99 8.41 13.11 11.53
N MET A 100 8.30 14.03 10.57
CA MET A 100 9.36 14.31 9.60
C MET A 100 10.66 14.75 10.28
N ASN A 101 10.55 15.52 11.36
CA ASN A 101 11.71 16.04 12.11
C ASN A 101 12.16 15.12 13.25
N ALA A 102 11.43 14.04 13.52
CA ALA A 102 11.76 13.14 14.63
C ALA A 102 12.99 12.25 14.32
N PRO A 103 13.77 11.86 15.35
CA PRO A 103 14.87 10.92 15.16
C PRO A 103 14.42 9.56 14.61
N GLN A 104 15.22 8.98 13.72
CA GLN A 104 14.99 7.66 13.11
C GLN A 104 13.67 7.54 12.33
N SER A 105 13.07 8.66 11.94
CA SER A 105 11.79 8.69 11.23
C SER A 105 11.87 8.03 9.85
N ASP A 106 13.02 8.14 9.18
CA ASP A 106 13.40 7.45 7.95
C ASP A 106 13.35 5.92 8.09
N VAL A 107 14.06 5.37 9.07
CA VAL A 107 14.11 3.91 9.29
C VAL A 107 12.75 3.37 9.71
N LYS A 108 12.00 4.14 10.49
CA LYS A 108 10.62 3.78 10.87
C LYS A 108 9.65 3.84 9.69
N ALA A 109 9.82 4.78 8.76
CA ALA A 109 9.04 4.81 7.53
C ALA A 109 9.36 3.61 6.63
N HIS A 110 10.64 3.28 6.44
CA HIS A 110 11.05 2.06 5.74
C HIS A 110 10.45 0.80 6.39
N PHE A 111 10.44 0.73 7.72
CA PHE A 111 9.79 -0.37 8.45
C PHE A 111 8.31 -0.51 8.12
N CYS A 112 7.56 0.60 8.16
CA CYS A 112 6.13 0.59 7.82
C CYS A 112 5.88 0.14 6.37
N LEU A 113 6.73 0.57 5.43
CA LEU A 113 6.63 0.17 4.02
C LEU A 113 6.99 -1.30 3.82
N ASP A 114 8.08 -1.79 4.42
CA ASP A 114 8.46 -3.20 4.40
C ASP A 114 7.36 -4.09 5.00
N MET A 115 6.80 -3.69 6.15
CA MET A 115 5.67 -4.39 6.77
C MET A 115 4.46 -4.41 5.85
N ALA A 116 4.13 -3.28 5.19
CA ALA A 116 3.00 -3.21 4.27
C ALA A 116 3.17 -4.15 3.07
N TYR A 117 4.31 -4.07 2.38
CA TYR A 117 4.52 -4.82 1.14
C TYR A 117 4.91 -6.27 1.38
N GLN A 118 5.75 -6.60 2.36
CA GLN A 118 6.05 -8.01 2.64
C GLN A 118 4.82 -8.70 3.24
N GLY A 119 4.07 -8.03 4.12
CA GLY A 119 2.91 -8.61 4.78
C GLY A 119 1.74 -8.89 3.83
N VAL A 120 1.49 -8.07 2.80
CA VAL A 120 0.45 -8.38 1.80
C VAL A 120 0.81 -9.62 0.97
N TYR A 121 2.09 -9.79 0.59
CA TYR A 121 2.54 -10.99 -0.11
C TYR A 121 2.40 -12.23 0.78
N LEU A 122 2.91 -12.18 2.00
CA LEU A 122 2.82 -13.29 2.95
C LEU A 122 1.38 -13.66 3.27
N SER A 123 0.49 -12.66 3.44
CA SER A 123 -0.94 -12.90 3.67
C SER A 123 -1.60 -13.57 2.48
N ALA A 124 -1.29 -13.13 1.25
CA ALA A 124 -1.83 -13.74 0.05
C ALA A 124 -1.36 -15.19 -0.14
N ILE A 125 -0.08 -15.46 0.14
CA ILE A 125 0.50 -16.82 0.09
C ILE A 125 -0.16 -17.71 1.15
N HIS A 126 -0.24 -17.24 2.40
CA HIS A 126 -0.86 -17.98 3.50
C HIS A 126 -2.31 -18.38 3.20
N HIS A 127 -3.06 -17.49 2.55
CA HIS A 127 -4.47 -17.74 2.18
C HIS A 127 -4.64 -18.32 0.77
N ASN A 128 -3.58 -18.83 0.14
CA ASN A 128 -3.60 -19.46 -1.19
C ASN A 128 -4.23 -18.58 -2.28
N ARG A 129 -4.05 -17.26 -2.19
CA ARG A 129 -4.48 -16.34 -3.23
C ARG A 129 -3.47 -16.35 -4.37
N SER A 130 -3.98 -16.17 -5.58
CA SER A 130 -3.16 -16.18 -6.80
C SER A 130 -2.90 -14.79 -7.37
N GLN A 131 -3.56 -13.77 -6.86
CA GLN A 131 -3.44 -12.40 -7.34
C GLN A 131 -3.41 -11.44 -6.17
N ILE A 132 -2.59 -10.39 -6.29
CA ILE A 132 -2.57 -9.26 -5.37
C ILE A 132 -2.67 -7.95 -6.15
N TYR A 133 -3.32 -6.97 -5.53
CA TYR A 133 -3.44 -5.61 -6.02
C TYR A 133 -2.77 -4.69 -5.01
N LEU A 134 -1.71 -4.01 -5.45
CA LEU A 134 -0.91 -3.09 -4.67
C LEU A 134 -1.30 -1.65 -5.00
N THR A 135 -1.03 -0.75 -4.07
CA THR A 135 -1.11 0.71 -4.25
C THR A 135 0.17 1.35 -3.73
N LEU A 136 0.34 2.65 -3.93
CA LEU A 136 1.46 3.44 -3.41
C LEU A 136 1.18 3.88 -1.96
N VAL A 137 1.28 2.94 -1.01
CA VAL A 137 0.95 3.14 0.40
C VAL A 137 1.77 4.31 0.95
N GLY A 138 1.08 5.33 1.48
CA GLY A 138 1.71 6.51 2.04
C GLY A 138 2.26 7.54 1.04
N GLY A 139 2.23 7.25 -0.27
CA GLY A 139 2.79 8.13 -1.31
C GLY A 139 1.88 9.29 -1.74
N GLY A 140 0.71 9.44 -1.12
CA GLY A 140 -0.23 10.54 -1.34
C GLY A 140 -0.17 11.54 -0.17
N ALA A 141 -1.28 11.69 0.56
CA ALA A 141 -1.42 12.63 1.68
C ALA A 141 -0.34 12.48 2.76
N PHE A 142 0.20 11.28 2.97
CA PHE A 142 1.22 11.02 4.00
C PHE A 142 2.64 11.41 3.55
N GLY A 143 2.87 11.68 2.26
CA GLY A 143 4.12 12.25 1.76
C GLY A 143 5.36 11.37 1.85
N ASN A 144 5.22 10.04 1.80
CA ASN A 144 6.40 9.16 1.74
C ASN A 144 7.07 9.26 0.36
N PRO A 145 8.41 9.30 0.28
CA PRO A 145 9.14 9.28 -0.99
C PRO A 145 8.74 8.07 -1.85
N LYS A 146 8.50 8.31 -3.15
CA LYS A 146 8.07 7.24 -4.06
C LYS A 146 9.15 6.18 -4.20
N GLU A 147 10.41 6.60 -4.18
CA GLU A 147 11.59 5.74 -4.23
C GLU A 147 11.54 4.70 -3.11
N TRP A 148 11.25 5.11 -1.87
CA TRP A 148 11.15 4.20 -0.73
C TRP A 148 10.01 3.19 -0.88
N ILE A 149 8.90 3.62 -1.46
CA ILE A 149 7.75 2.76 -1.75
C ILE A 149 8.12 1.70 -2.80
N PHE A 150 8.76 2.12 -3.90
CA PHE A 150 9.19 1.20 -4.95
C PHE A 150 10.28 0.24 -4.48
N ASP A 151 11.24 0.71 -3.68
CA ASP A 151 12.26 -0.15 -3.05
C ASP A 151 11.60 -1.26 -2.21
N ALA A 152 10.60 -0.91 -1.40
CA ALA A 152 9.88 -1.88 -0.57
C ALA A 152 9.05 -2.87 -1.42
N ILE A 153 8.39 -2.40 -2.49
CA ILE A 153 7.68 -3.27 -3.45
C ILE A 153 8.64 -4.26 -4.12
N ILE A 154 9.77 -3.77 -4.62
CA ILE A 154 10.78 -4.58 -5.32
C ILE A 154 11.40 -5.60 -4.36
N SER A 155 11.78 -5.17 -3.15
CA SER A 155 12.27 -6.03 -2.07
C SER A 155 11.27 -7.15 -1.73
N ALA A 156 9.99 -6.82 -1.55
CA ALA A 156 8.95 -7.80 -1.27
C ALA A 156 8.72 -8.76 -2.46
N HIS A 157 8.70 -8.24 -3.69
CA HIS A 157 8.52 -9.06 -4.89
C HIS A 157 9.66 -10.06 -5.09
N HIS A 158 10.92 -9.65 -4.86
CA HIS A 158 12.06 -10.55 -4.92
C HIS A 158 11.97 -11.70 -3.93
N LYS A 159 11.50 -11.42 -2.71
CA LYS A 159 11.39 -12.44 -1.66
C LYS A 159 10.22 -13.40 -1.90
N TRP A 160 9.08 -12.87 -2.35
CA TRP A 160 7.79 -13.58 -2.25
C TRP A 160 7.04 -13.72 -3.59
N GLY A 161 7.43 -12.95 -4.61
CA GLY A 161 6.80 -12.92 -5.93
C GLY A 161 7.40 -13.90 -6.94
N VAL A 162 8.32 -14.77 -6.53
CA VAL A 162 9.04 -15.69 -7.43
C VAL A 162 8.07 -16.73 -8.01
N SER A 163 7.94 -16.72 -9.34
CA SER A 163 7.04 -17.61 -10.08
C SER A 163 7.37 -19.08 -9.82
N GLY A 164 6.33 -19.89 -9.57
CA GLY A 164 6.46 -21.33 -9.30
C GLY A 164 6.87 -21.70 -7.88
N MET A 165 7.28 -20.73 -7.05
CA MET A 165 7.62 -20.97 -5.64
C MET A 165 6.47 -20.68 -4.67
N THR A 166 5.46 -19.92 -5.10
CA THR A 166 4.32 -19.53 -4.27
C THR A 166 3.00 -19.68 -5.02
N SER A 167 1.87 -19.48 -4.33
CA SER A 167 0.54 -19.50 -4.96
C SER A 167 0.31 -18.33 -5.91
N LEU A 168 1.16 -17.29 -5.85
CA LEU A 168 1.00 -16.06 -6.60
C LEU A 168 1.30 -16.27 -8.09
N LYS A 169 0.36 -15.83 -8.92
CA LYS A 169 0.44 -15.83 -10.38
C LYS A 169 0.53 -14.43 -10.96
N LYS A 170 0.01 -13.43 -10.23
CA LYS A 170 -0.03 -12.04 -10.71
C LYS A 170 0.06 -11.02 -9.58
N VAL A 171 0.90 -10.01 -9.77
CA VAL A 171 0.98 -8.82 -8.93
C VAL A 171 0.59 -7.63 -9.81
N THR A 172 -0.38 -6.84 -9.37
CA THR A 172 -0.82 -5.63 -10.10
C THR A 172 -0.61 -4.41 -9.23
N LEU A 173 0.23 -3.46 -9.66
CA LEU A 173 0.30 -2.14 -9.04
C LEU A 173 -0.75 -1.24 -9.67
N VAL A 174 -1.71 -0.80 -8.88
CA VAL A 174 -2.79 0.11 -9.31
C VAL A 174 -2.36 1.54 -8.96
N CYS A 175 -2.05 2.32 -10.00
CA CYS A 175 -1.75 3.74 -9.88
C CYS A 175 -2.85 4.55 -10.56
N TRP A 176 -3.30 5.62 -9.89
CA TRP A 176 -4.24 6.56 -10.49
C TRP A 176 -3.58 7.37 -11.59
N ASN A 177 -2.37 7.86 -11.34
CA ASN A 177 -1.57 8.58 -12.31
C ASN A 177 -0.34 7.74 -12.69
N VAL A 178 -0.08 7.60 -13.99
CA VAL A 178 1.12 6.92 -14.48
C VAL A 178 2.39 7.69 -14.13
N GLU A 179 2.30 9.01 -13.98
CA GLU A 179 3.42 9.87 -13.57
C GLU A 179 3.87 9.62 -12.12
N ASP A 180 3.06 8.95 -11.29
CA ASP A 180 3.49 8.48 -9.96
C ASP A 180 4.52 7.33 -10.03
N ILE A 181 4.75 6.76 -11.21
CA ILE A 181 5.73 5.70 -11.45
C ILE A 181 6.98 6.36 -12.06
N PRO A 182 8.04 6.64 -11.28
CA PRO A 182 9.23 7.26 -11.82
C PRO A 182 9.94 6.28 -12.76
N ASN A 183 10.57 6.81 -13.82
CA ASN A 183 11.35 5.99 -14.77
C ASN A 183 12.42 5.15 -14.06
N SER A 184 13.02 5.69 -12.99
CA SER A 184 14.00 4.95 -12.17
C SER A 184 13.43 3.66 -11.59
N ALA A 185 12.18 3.66 -11.11
CA ALA A 185 11.53 2.45 -10.58
C ALA A 185 11.30 1.40 -11.68
N VAL A 186 10.89 1.84 -12.87
CA VAL A 186 10.72 0.95 -14.03
C VAL A 186 12.06 0.28 -14.40
N GLU A 187 13.13 1.06 -14.46
CA GLU A 187 14.47 0.53 -14.77
C GLU A 187 14.98 -0.40 -13.66
N GLN A 188 14.76 -0.06 -12.39
CA GLN A 188 15.13 -0.91 -11.25
C GLN A 188 14.38 -2.26 -11.28
N MET A 189 13.09 -2.28 -11.64
CA MET A 189 12.32 -3.52 -11.82
C MET A 189 12.89 -4.38 -12.95
N LYS A 190 13.23 -3.77 -14.09
CA LYS A 190 13.85 -4.48 -15.23
C LYS A 190 15.21 -5.07 -14.85
N GLN A 191 16.06 -4.28 -14.20
CA GLN A 191 17.38 -4.72 -13.73
C GLN A 191 17.28 -5.85 -12.70
N SER A 192 16.21 -5.82 -11.92
CA SER A 192 15.83 -6.87 -10.97
C SER A 192 15.26 -8.13 -11.63
N GLY A 193 15.13 -8.18 -12.96
CA GLY A 193 14.56 -9.32 -13.66
C GLY A 193 13.06 -9.52 -13.42
N ILE A 194 12.36 -8.49 -12.93
CA ILE A 194 10.91 -8.55 -12.69
C ILE A 194 10.18 -8.30 -14.02
N PRO A 195 9.40 -9.28 -14.54
CA PRO A 195 8.64 -9.07 -15.78
C PRO A 195 7.56 -8.00 -15.57
N LEU A 196 7.69 -6.88 -16.28
CA LEU A 196 6.78 -5.74 -16.14
C LEU A 196 5.93 -5.54 -17.40
N VAL A 197 4.62 -5.43 -17.21
CA VAL A 197 3.68 -5.04 -18.27
C VAL A 197 2.99 -3.75 -17.85
N LEU A 198 3.34 -2.64 -18.51
CA LEU A 198 2.67 -1.36 -18.30
C LEU A 198 1.38 -1.30 -19.13
N GLN A 199 0.24 -1.14 -18.46
CA GLN A 199 -1.06 -1.00 -19.10
C GLN A 199 -1.66 0.36 -18.75
N LYS A 200 -1.75 1.26 -19.74
CA LYS A 200 -2.55 2.48 -19.60
C LYS A 200 -4.01 2.12 -19.89
N LYS A 201 -4.78 1.89 -18.82
CA LYS A 201 -6.24 1.80 -18.93
C LYS A 201 -6.83 3.17 -18.70
N TYR A 202 -7.21 3.84 -19.78
CA TYR A 202 -8.09 4.99 -19.68
C TYR A 202 -9.46 4.48 -19.26
N ILE A 203 -9.88 4.80 -18.04
CA ILE A 203 -11.30 4.75 -17.70
C ILE A 203 -11.90 5.99 -18.37
N ASP A 204 -12.36 5.82 -19.61
CA ASP A 204 -13.13 6.88 -20.26
C ASP A 204 -14.49 6.97 -19.54
N PHE A 205 -14.64 7.96 -18.67
CA PHE A 205 -15.90 8.25 -18.00
C PHE A 205 -16.96 8.82 -18.96
N LYS A 206 -16.65 8.96 -20.26
CA LYS A 206 -17.66 9.22 -21.27
C LYS A 206 -18.46 7.95 -21.48
N GLY A 207 -19.62 7.88 -20.83
CA GLY A 207 -20.63 6.87 -21.12
C GLY A 207 -20.82 6.77 -22.63
N LYS A 208 -20.58 5.58 -23.18
CA LYS A 208 -21.10 5.25 -24.50
C LYS A 208 -22.62 5.36 -24.39
N LYS A 209 -23.18 6.31 -25.11
CA LYS A 209 -24.63 6.43 -25.37
C LYS A 209 -25.13 5.20 -26.08
#